data_AF-A0A8S3RW36-F1
#
_entry.id   AF-A0A8S3RW36-F1
#
_cell.length_a   1.000
_cell.length_b   1.000
_cell.length_c   1.000
_cell.angle_alpha   90.00
_cell.angle_beta   90.00
_cell.angle_gamma   90.00
#
_symmetry.space_group_name_H-M   'P 1'
#
loop_
_entity.id
_entity.type
_entity.pdbx_description
1 polymer ?
#
loop_
_entity_poly.entity_id
_entity_poly.type
_entity_poly.pdbx_seq_one_letter_code
_entity_poly.pdbx_strand_id
1 'polypeptide(L)'
;MSENGMIQKIDLYQIWEQEEFRQILPFKEYIFDMLIHLDIVSEQRRYDTKTGSRLPIENFFVPCMLTQRNDTDFLTQECTPERTLSLAFVFKGTIIPPALPNRLICACLSMWTLKQYRGRKLMFSGFVGLSVDKEHDIVVCVEGNKILLYLIHKRSKGLIVPEIATSVRECLHLTLERISEFYQSTVHEKVRSQLPFHTEYSCSRFICYFPEERLALKTDECVCKHGDDITLNWKVWNQEQKQKQCDPDCTGIPDDILDCIPSDEILDRLAPLIGKMFFQLGIELGLSVEDIESIKEKCDRDLTAQNKEVLFTWRKDRTVKPTIRVLEQAFVNIGKGARCLKEVVKDVDPNTLKAVEMVTDRIRENENRIVQDIQICQILDHMMTHLVISADDRRDIEHYPRQDDQNKALLDIVIKRREPAYSVFVDGLRNYGYEDIADNLQCAAHGISHSPTLVSAENEGLSVWNFPLYKVRLQKNYLKVITDIQHESIVDHLISREVLSVDDGKKIESGKNPQEKNRNLMDMLLRKNEQGFNEFLKALRKDSIYADLADQIEKTEVTSTDMATLHKCLK
;
A
#
# COMPACT_ATOMS: atom_id res chain seq x y z
N MET A 1 5.83 -23.47 -46.63
CA MET A 1 5.56 -22.37 -45.69
C MET A 1 5.20 -22.99 -44.36
N SER A 2 5.75 -22.49 -43.25
CA SER A 2 5.44 -22.98 -41.91
C SER A 2 3.94 -22.83 -41.65
N GLU A 3 3.23 -23.95 -41.46
CA GLU A 3 1.78 -23.98 -41.13
C GLU A 3 1.47 -23.39 -39.75
N ASN A 4 2.50 -22.94 -39.03
CA ASN A 4 2.40 -22.50 -37.66
C ASN A 4 2.16 -21.00 -37.52
N GLY A 5 1.92 -20.23 -38.60
CA GLY A 5 1.61 -18.79 -38.53
C GLY A 5 2.61 -17.90 -37.78
N MET A 6 3.78 -18.43 -37.47
CA MET A 6 4.84 -17.79 -36.68
C MET A 6 6.14 -17.88 -37.45
N ILE A 7 6.91 -16.79 -37.43
CA ILE A 7 8.24 -16.71 -38.03
C ILE A 7 9.22 -16.11 -37.03
N GLN A 8 10.45 -16.61 -36.98
CA GLN A 8 11.47 -16.02 -36.12
C GLN A 8 12.12 -14.82 -36.83
N LYS A 9 12.60 -13.85 -36.05
CA LYS A 9 13.33 -12.69 -36.59
C LYS A 9 14.54 -13.12 -37.43
N ILE A 10 15.23 -14.17 -36.98
CA ILE A 10 16.41 -14.72 -37.67
C ILE A 10 16.07 -15.35 -39.03
N ASP A 11 14.91 -16.01 -39.15
CA ASP A 11 14.47 -16.62 -40.41
C ASP A 11 14.24 -15.55 -41.48
N LEU A 12 13.67 -14.40 -41.09
CA LEU A 12 13.47 -13.26 -41.99
C LEU A 12 14.80 -12.63 -42.42
N TYR A 13 15.77 -12.53 -41.52
CA TYR A 13 17.11 -12.08 -41.90
C TYR A 13 17.77 -13.02 -42.91
N GLN A 14 17.67 -14.33 -42.71
CA GLN A 14 18.20 -15.31 -43.66
C GLN A 14 17.55 -15.18 -45.05
N ILE A 15 16.25 -14.88 -45.10
CA ILE A 15 15.57 -14.59 -46.37
C ILE A 15 16.15 -13.33 -47.01
N TRP A 16 16.35 -12.25 -46.24
CA TRP A 16 16.86 -10.99 -46.77
C TRP A 16 18.37 -11.00 -47.10
N GLU A 17 19.10 -12.01 -46.63
CA GLU A 17 20.50 -12.26 -47.00
C GLU A 17 20.65 -12.89 -48.40
N GLN A 18 19.55 -13.40 -48.99
CA GLN A 18 19.56 -13.92 -50.37
C GLN A 18 19.86 -12.81 -51.38
N GLU A 19 20.45 -13.20 -52.52
CA GLU A 19 20.99 -12.25 -53.51
C GLU A 19 19.90 -11.30 -54.04
N GLU A 20 18.69 -11.81 -54.20
CA GLU A 20 17.50 -11.10 -54.67
C GLU A 20 17.04 -9.99 -53.71
N PHE A 21 17.36 -10.11 -52.42
CA PHE A 21 16.96 -9.16 -51.37
C PHE A 21 18.13 -8.36 -50.79
N ARG A 22 19.35 -8.53 -51.33
CA ARG A 22 20.56 -7.90 -50.78
C ARG A 22 20.48 -6.37 -50.70
N GLN A 23 19.71 -5.74 -51.58
CA GLN A 23 19.51 -4.29 -51.61
C GLN A 23 18.66 -3.77 -50.43
N ILE A 24 17.79 -4.61 -49.86
CA ILE A 24 16.91 -4.22 -48.74
C ILE A 24 17.51 -4.53 -47.36
N LEU A 25 18.52 -5.41 -47.29
CA LEU A 25 19.17 -5.82 -46.05
C LEU A 25 19.67 -4.65 -45.16
N PRO A 26 20.24 -3.55 -45.70
CA PRO A 26 20.63 -2.39 -44.89
C PRO A 26 19.46 -1.73 -44.15
N PHE A 27 18.23 -1.90 -44.64
CA PHE A 27 17.01 -1.29 -44.10
C PHE A 27 16.13 -2.29 -43.33
N LYS A 28 16.65 -3.47 -42.99
CA LYS A 28 15.88 -4.57 -42.40
C LYS A 28 15.05 -4.19 -41.16
N GLU A 29 15.55 -3.33 -40.27
CA GLU A 29 14.78 -2.88 -39.10
C GLU A 29 13.63 -1.95 -39.50
N TYR A 30 13.87 -1.02 -40.42
CA TYR A 30 12.82 -0.15 -40.94
C TYR A 30 11.73 -0.93 -41.68
N ILE A 31 12.13 -1.98 -42.40
CA ILE A 31 11.18 -2.90 -43.05
C ILE A 31 10.35 -3.63 -41.99
N PHE A 32 10.94 -4.08 -40.89
CA PHE A 32 10.17 -4.64 -39.77
C PHE A 32 9.13 -3.66 -39.24
N ASP A 33 9.53 -2.42 -38.95
CA ASP A 33 8.62 -1.38 -38.47
C ASP A 33 7.47 -1.15 -39.47
N MET A 34 7.77 -1.14 -40.77
CA MET A 34 6.77 -1.02 -41.82
C MET A 34 5.83 -2.23 -41.87
N LEU A 35 6.35 -3.47 -41.78
CA LEU A 35 5.54 -4.68 -41.79
C LEU A 35 4.61 -4.76 -40.57
N ILE A 36 5.07 -4.28 -39.41
CA ILE A 36 4.28 -4.18 -38.18
C ILE A 36 3.21 -3.10 -38.32
N HIS A 37 3.60 -1.93 -38.85
CA HIS A 37 2.69 -0.80 -39.04
C HIS A 37 1.57 -1.12 -40.03
N LEU A 38 1.87 -1.93 -41.05
CA LEU A 38 0.91 -2.38 -42.06
C LEU A 38 0.15 -3.65 -41.66
N ASP A 39 0.33 -4.17 -40.44
CA ASP A 39 -0.31 -5.39 -39.94
C ASP A 39 -0.08 -6.64 -40.78
N ILE A 40 1.04 -6.67 -41.51
CA ILE A 40 1.51 -7.84 -42.24
C ILE A 40 2.09 -8.85 -41.25
N VAL A 41 2.78 -8.34 -40.22
CA VAL A 41 3.26 -9.14 -39.08
C VAL A 41 2.87 -8.47 -37.77
N SER A 42 2.65 -9.26 -36.72
CA SER A 42 2.35 -8.75 -35.38
C SER A 42 3.41 -9.17 -34.38
N GLU A 43 3.83 -8.23 -33.52
CA GLU A 43 4.79 -8.50 -32.46
C GLU A 43 4.15 -9.26 -31.29
N GLN A 44 4.78 -10.37 -30.89
CA GLN A 44 4.39 -11.05 -29.65
C GLN A 44 5.08 -10.37 -28.46
N ARG A 45 4.43 -9.35 -27.88
CA ARG A 45 4.99 -8.61 -26.73
C ARG A 45 4.93 -9.45 -25.46
N ARG A 46 6.10 -9.89 -24.98
CA ARG A 46 6.23 -10.64 -23.72
C ARG A 46 7.00 -9.82 -22.69
N TYR A 47 6.69 -10.06 -21.42
CA TYR A 47 7.33 -9.42 -20.28
C TYR A 47 7.88 -10.49 -19.34
N ASP A 48 9.05 -10.23 -18.77
CA ASP A 48 9.64 -11.05 -17.73
C ASP A 48 8.83 -10.88 -16.44
N THR A 49 8.34 -11.99 -15.87
CA THR A 49 7.44 -11.96 -14.72
C THR A 49 8.12 -11.57 -13.40
N LYS A 50 9.45 -11.58 -13.33
CA LYS A 50 10.20 -11.22 -12.13
C LYS A 50 10.67 -9.77 -12.13
N THR A 51 11.05 -9.27 -13.30
CA THR A 51 11.64 -7.94 -13.50
C THR A 51 10.66 -6.95 -14.11
N GLY A 52 9.54 -7.41 -14.69
CA GLY A 52 8.59 -6.58 -15.44
C GLY A 52 9.14 -6.07 -16.78
N SER A 53 10.40 -6.38 -17.11
CA SER A 53 11.06 -5.89 -18.31
C SER A 53 10.51 -6.56 -19.58
N ARG A 54 10.49 -5.81 -20.69
CA ARG A 54 10.07 -6.35 -21.99
C ARG A 54 11.13 -7.32 -22.51
N LEU A 55 10.71 -8.55 -22.82
CA LEU A 55 11.59 -9.54 -23.43
C LEU A 55 11.89 -9.18 -24.90
N PRO A 56 13.08 -9.51 -25.41
CA PRO A 56 13.42 -9.34 -26.83
C PRO A 56 12.39 -10.00 -27.75
N ILE A 57 12.08 -9.33 -28.86
CA ILE A 57 11.10 -9.82 -29.84
C ILE A 57 11.80 -10.82 -30.76
N GLU A 58 11.57 -12.09 -30.52
CA GLU A 58 12.17 -13.16 -31.32
C GLU A 58 11.20 -13.76 -32.34
N ASN A 59 9.89 -13.66 -32.10
CA ASN A 59 8.85 -14.30 -32.91
C ASN A 59 7.80 -13.28 -33.36
N PHE A 60 7.42 -13.38 -34.63
CA PHE A 60 6.34 -12.60 -35.23
C PHE A 60 5.19 -13.50 -35.64
N PHE A 61 3.97 -13.04 -35.39
CA PHE A 61 2.76 -13.66 -35.90
C PHE A 61 2.48 -13.16 -37.33
N VAL A 62 2.24 -14.07 -38.26
CA VAL A 62 2.07 -13.79 -39.69
C VAL A 62 0.75 -14.38 -40.17
N PRO A 63 -0.35 -13.59 -40.16
CA PRO A 63 -1.69 -14.10 -40.44
C PRO A 63 -1.83 -14.79 -41.80
N CYS A 64 -1.13 -14.31 -42.84
CA CYS A 64 -1.21 -14.86 -44.19
C CYS A 64 -0.59 -16.27 -44.34
N MET A 65 0.17 -16.74 -43.34
CA MET A 65 0.71 -18.10 -43.30
C MET A 65 -0.27 -19.11 -42.69
N LEU A 66 -1.40 -18.67 -42.15
CA LEU A 66 -2.42 -19.54 -41.58
C LEU A 66 -3.32 -20.14 -42.65
N THR A 67 -3.75 -21.39 -42.42
CA THR A 67 -4.81 -21.99 -43.22
C THR A 67 -6.15 -21.31 -42.94
N GLN A 68 -6.97 -21.15 -43.98
CA GLN A 68 -8.20 -20.35 -43.91
C GLN A 68 -9.34 -21.02 -43.14
N ARG A 69 -9.36 -22.35 -43.06
CA ARG A 69 -10.46 -23.10 -42.43
C ARG A 69 -9.93 -23.89 -41.25
N ASN A 70 -10.59 -23.73 -40.11
CA ASN A 70 -10.50 -24.70 -39.03
C ASN A 70 -11.13 -26.01 -39.53
N ASP A 71 -10.29 -26.97 -39.86
CA ASP A 71 -10.70 -28.30 -40.33
C ASP A 71 -10.76 -29.33 -39.19
N THR A 72 -10.68 -28.88 -37.94
CA THR A 72 -10.81 -29.71 -36.76
C THR A 72 -12.26 -29.79 -36.28
N ASP A 73 -12.60 -30.90 -35.63
CA ASP A 73 -13.87 -31.10 -34.92
C ASP A 73 -13.82 -30.57 -33.48
N PHE A 74 -12.84 -29.74 -33.13
CA PHE A 74 -12.61 -29.26 -31.77
C PHE A 74 -13.81 -28.49 -31.21
N LEU A 75 -14.29 -27.46 -31.90
CA LEU A 75 -15.45 -26.69 -31.43
C LEU A 75 -16.68 -27.59 -31.26
N THR A 76 -16.92 -28.50 -32.20
CA THR A 76 -18.07 -29.40 -32.14
C THR A 76 -18.00 -30.43 -31.02
N GLN A 77 -16.80 -30.81 -30.55
CA GLN A 77 -16.62 -31.83 -29.52
C GLN A 77 -16.37 -31.26 -28.12
N GLU A 78 -15.65 -30.15 -28.04
CA GLU A 78 -15.20 -29.59 -26.77
C GLU A 78 -16.06 -28.40 -26.31
N CYS A 79 -16.59 -27.59 -27.23
CA CYS A 79 -17.47 -26.46 -26.89
C CYS A 79 -18.91 -26.90 -26.67
N THR A 80 -19.15 -27.71 -25.62
CA THR A 80 -20.51 -28.16 -25.27
C THR A 80 -21.18 -27.22 -24.24
N PRO A 81 -22.53 -27.13 -24.22
CA PRO A 81 -23.29 -26.34 -23.25
C PRO A 81 -22.98 -26.65 -21.78
N GLU A 82 -22.53 -27.87 -21.48
CA GLU A 82 -22.23 -28.35 -20.13
C GLU A 82 -20.82 -27.96 -19.67
N ARG A 83 -19.94 -27.61 -20.60
CA ARG A 83 -18.49 -27.40 -20.37
C ARG A 83 -18.01 -25.98 -20.62
N THR A 84 -18.82 -25.18 -21.31
CA THR A 84 -18.35 -23.92 -21.89
C THR A 84 -19.18 -22.73 -21.44
N LEU A 85 -18.49 -21.63 -21.11
CA LEU A 85 -19.04 -20.29 -21.03
C LEU A 85 -18.69 -19.53 -22.30
N SER A 86 -19.60 -18.70 -22.79
CA SER A 86 -19.37 -17.93 -24.00
C SER A 86 -19.81 -16.48 -23.86
N LEU A 87 -19.01 -15.60 -24.47
CA LEU A 87 -19.28 -14.18 -24.63
C LEU A 87 -18.85 -13.75 -26.03
N ALA A 88 -19.38 -12.62 -26.49
CA ALA A 88 -19.05 -12.03 -27.77
C ALA A 88 -18.73 -10.53 -27.62
N PHE A 89 -17.68 -10.07 -28.28
CA PHE A 89 -17.46 -8.65 -28.55
C PHE A 89 -18.06 -8.34 -29.92
N VAL A 90 -19.09 -7.50 -29.95
CA VAL A 90 -19.88 -7.21 -31.15
C VAL A 90 -19.59 -5.81 -31.63
N PHE A 91 -19.04 -5.71 -32.84
CA PHE A 91 -18.68 -4.42 -33.45
C PHE A 91 -19.88 -3.76 -34.11
N LYS A 92 -19.94 -2.42 -34.04
CA LYS A 92 -21.00 -1.62 -34.68
C LYS A 92 -21.02 -1.73 -36.21
N GLY A 93 -19.85 -2.02 -36.81
CA GLY A 93 -19.72 -2.24 -38.26
C GLY A 93 -20.21 -3.63 -38.70
N THR A 94 -20.40 -3.82 -40.01
CA THR A 94 -20.80 -5.11 -40.59
C THR A 94 -19.63 -6.10 -40.72
N ILE A 95 -18.40 -5.60 -40.72
CA ILE A 95 -17.16 -6.38 -40.87
C ILE A 95 -16.11 -5.83 -39.91
N ILE A 96 -15.38 -6.72 -39.24
CA ILE A 96 -14.21 -6.35 -38.44
C ILE A 96 -12.99 -6.26 -39.36
N PRO A 97 -12.25 -5.13 -39.39
CA PRO A 97 -11.00 -5.04 -40.14
C PRO A 97 -10.03 -6.14 -39.71
N PRO A 98 -9.44 -6.95 -40.62
CA PRO A 98 -8.62 -8.12 -40.27
C PRO A 98 -7.44 -7.83 -39.34
N ALA A 99 -6.91 -6.61 -39.40
CA ALA A 99 -5.82 -6.16 -38.55
C ALA A 99 -6.15 -6.23 -37.04
N LEU A 100 -7.39 -5.97 -36.67
CA LEU A 100 -7.84 -5.98 -35.27
C LEU A 100 -7.82 -7.39 -34.65
N PRO A 101 -8.49 -8.42 -35.20
CA PRO A 101 -8.44 -9.76 -34.64
C PRO A 101 -7.06 -10.40 -34.78
N ASN A 102 -6.27 -10.05 -35.80
CA ASN A 102 -4.89 -10.53 -35.91
C ASN A 102 -4.01 -10.03 -34.76
N ARG A 103 -4.13 -8.75 -34.39
CA ARG A 103 -3.45 -8.21 -33.21
C ARG A 103 -3.98 -8.81 -31.91
N LEU A 104 -5.28 -9.04 -31.80
CA LEU A 104 -5.86 -9.70 -30.63
C LEU A 104 -5.31 -11.13 -30.48
N ILE A 105 -5.33 -11.94 -31.53
CA ILE A 105 -4.79 -13.31 -31.52
C ILE A 105 -3.30 -13.29 -31.14
N CYS A 106 -2.52 -12.36 -31.68
CA CYS A 106 -1.11 -12.20 -31.33
C CYS A 106 -0.92 -11.86 -29.84
N ALA A 107 -1.76 -10.97 -29.29
CA ALA A 107 -1.76 -10.68 -27.87
C ALA A 107 -2.13 -11.93 -27.05
N CYS A 108 -3.17 -12.68 -27.43
CA CYS A 108 -3.54 -13.92 -26.77
C CYS A 108 -2.39 -14.95 -26.75
N LEU A 109 -1.65 -15.07 -27.86
CA LEU A 109 -0.47 -15.94 -27.94
C LEU A 109 0.64 -15.49 -27.00
N SER A 110 0.78 -14.19 -26.71
CA SER A 110 1.76 -13.71 -25.72
C SER A 110 1.40 -14.07 -24.28
N MET A 111 0.12 -14.35 -24.02
CA MET A 111 -0.41 -14.58 -22.68
C MET A 111 -0.61 -16.07 -22.37
N TRP A 112 -1.04 -16.85 -23.36
CA TRP A 112 -1.41 -18.26 -23.18
C TRP A 112 -0.74 -19.18 -24.17
N THR A 113 -0.68 -20.46 -23.80
CA THR A 113 0.01 -21.47 -24.61
C THR A 113 -0.91 -21.99 -25.71
N LEU A 114 -0.41 -22.06 -26.94
CA LEU A 114 -1.13 -22.60 -28.08
C LEU A 114 -1.54 -24.06 -27.85
N LYS A 115 -2.84 -24.35 -27.98
CA LYS A 115 -3.39 -25.68 -27.76
C LYS A 115 -3.14 -26.58 -28.96
N GLN A 116 -2.87 -27.86 -28.67
CA GLN A 116 -2.87 -28.92 -29.67
C GLN A 116 -4.05 -29.85 -29.45
N TYR A 117 -4.68 -30.26 -30.55
CA TYR A 117 -5.79 -31.18 -30.58
C TYR A 117 -5.56 -32.24 -31.66
N ARG A 118 -5.53 -33.52 -31.25
CA ARG A 118 -5.24 -34.66 -32.14
C ARG A 118 -3.98 -34.45 -33.01
N GLY A 119 -2.93 -33.90 -32.41
CA GLY A 119 -1.65 -33.62 -33.07
C GLY A 119 -1.63 -32.37 -33.95
N ARG A 120 -2.75 -31.64 -34.07
CA ARG A 120 -2.84 -30.38 -34.83
C ARG A 120 -2.88 -29.19 -33.89
N LYS A 121 -2.20 -28.11 -34.26
CA LYS A 121 -2.27 -26.83 -33.52
C LYS A 121 -3.59 -26.13 -33.85
N LEU A 122 -4.25 -25.60 -32.83
CA LEU A 122 -5.51 -24.88 -32.97
C LEU A 122 -5.26 -23.41 -33.34
N MET A 123 -4.76 -23.16 -34.54
CA MET A 123 -4.52 -21.80 -35.03
C MET A 123 -4.80 -21.71 -36.53
N PHE A 124 -5.82 -20.93 -36.87
CA PHE A 124 -6.32 -20.74 -38.23
C PHE A 124 -6.66 -19.26 -38.43
N SER A 125 -6.92 -18.85 -39.67
CA SER A 125 -7.34 -17.48 -39.95
C SER A 125 -8.58 -17.10 -39.12
N GLY A 126 -8.43 -16.12 -38.22
CA GLY A 126 -9.51 -15.68 -37.33
C GLY A 126 -9.90 -16.68 -36.24
N PHE A 127 -9.07 -17.68 -35.93
CA PHE A 127 -9.35 -18.68 -34.89
C PHE A 127 -8.08 -19.05 -34.13
N VAL A 128 -8.15 -19.06 -32.81
CA VAL A 128 -7.07 -19.59 -31.96
C VAL A 128 -7.64 -20.32 -30.73
N GLY A 129 -7.12 -21.51 -30.44
CA GLY A 129 -7.37 -22.27 -29.22
C GLY A 129 -6.14 -22.27 -28.32
N LEU A 130 -6.30 -21.91 -27.05
CA LEU A 130 -5.20 -21.71 -26.09
C LEU A 130 -5.51 -22.40 -24.76
N SER A 131 -4.46 -22.84 -24.06
CA SER A 131 -4.55 -23.39 -22.71
C SER A 131 -4.30 -22.29 -21.69
N VAL A 132 -5.28 -22.02 -20.83
CA VAL A 132 -5.15 -21.05 -19.72
C VAL A 132 -4.44 -21.70 -18.54
N ASP A 133 -4.88 -22.89 -18.16
CA ASP A 133 -4.25 -23.72 -17.14
C ASP A 133 -4.44 -25.23 -17.46
N LYS A 134 -4.29 -26.09 -16.45
CA LYS A 134 -4.44 -27.54 -16.60
C LYS A 134 -5.88 -28.00 -16.85
N GLU A 135 -6.89 -27.22 -16.49
CA GLU A 135 -8.31 -27.58 -16.53
C GLU A 135 -9.14 -26.68 -17.47
N HIS A 136 -8.60 -25.52 -17.87
CA HIS A 136 -9.26 -24.49 -18.65
C HIS A 136 -8.56 -24.24 -19.98
N ASP A 137 -9.35 -24.22 -21.04
CA ASP A 137 -8.97 -23.81 -22.39
C ASP A 137 -9.81 -22.59 -22.81
N ILE A 138 -9.25 -21.72 -23.63
CA ILE A 138 -9.99 -20.63 -24.28
C ILE A 138 -9.94 -20.77 -25.79
N VAL A 139 -11.01 -20.36 -26.45
CA VAL A 139 -11.06 -20.22 -27.90
C VAL A 139 -11.52 -18.81 -28.24
N VAL A 140 -10.77 -18.15 -29.11
CA VAL A 140 -11.16 -16.88 -29.73
C VAL A 140 -11.42 -17.15 -31.19
N CYS A 141 -12.62 -16.87 -31.67
CA CYS A 141 -12.94 -16.95 -33.10
C CYS A 141 -13.67 -15.70 -33.62
N VAL A 142 -13.47 -15.40 -34.89
CA VAL A 142 -14.04 -14.24 -35.57
C VAL A 142 -15.14 -14.70 -36.51
N GLU A 143 -16.36 -14.20 -36.29
CA GLU A 143 -17.54 -14.52 -37.10
C GLU A 143 -18.28 -13.24 -37.47
N GLY A 144 -18.16 -12.83 -38.74
CA GLY A 144 -18.80 -11.61 -39.26
C GLY A 144 -18.31 -10.36 -38.53
N ASN A 145 -19.21 -9.74 -37.76
CA ASN A 145 -18.91 -8.58 -36.91
C ASN A 145 -18.68 -8.92 -35.43
N LYS A 146 -18.51 -10.20 -35.10
CA LYS A 146 -18.33 -10.67 -33.72
C LYS A 146 -16.97 -11.32 -33.52
N ILE A 147 -16.38 -11.07 -32.36
CA ILE A 147 -15.29 -11.88 -31.82
C ILE A 147 -15.90 -12.70 -30.69
N LEU A 148 -16.03 -14.01 -30.91
CA LEU A 148 -16.56 -14.95 -29.92
C LEU A 148 -15.43 -15.46 -29.06
N LEU A 149 -15.69 -15.54 -27.76
CA LEU A 149 -14.82 -16.10 -26.76
C LEU A 149 -15.53 -17.26 -26.07
N TYR A 150 -14.91 -18.43 -26.12
CA TYR A 150 -15.32 -19.61 -25.36
C TYR A 150 -14.32 -19.88 -24.26
N LEU A 151 -14.77 -20.00 -23.02
CA LEU A 151 -14.00 -20.50 -21.89
C LEU A 151 -14.51 -21.90 -21.54
N ILE A 152 -13.65 -22.89 -21.74
CA ILE A 152 -14.00 -24.31 -21.71
C ILE A 152 -13.31 -24.94 -20.51
N HIS A 153 -14.09 -25.59 -19.64
CA HIS A 153 -13.53 -26.50 -18.64
C HIS A 153 -13.52 -27.93 -19.17
N LYS A 154 -12.46 -28.68 -18.87
CA LYS A 154 -12.34 -30.11 -19.24
C LYS A 154 -13.47 -31.04 -18.77
N ARG A 155 -14.26 -30.63 -17.78
CA ARG A 155 -15.27 -31.49 -17.12
C ARG A 155 -16.65 -30.85 -17.12
N SER A 156 -16.77 -29.64 -16.58
CA SER A 156 -18.05 -28.94 -16.50
C SER A 156 -17.84 -27.43 -16.32
N LYS A 157 -18.70 -26.63 -16.94
CA LYS A 157 -18.70 -25.16 -16.79
C LYS A 157 -18.99 -24.70 -15.36
N GLY A 158 -19.68 -25.51 -14.55
CA GLY A 158 -19.94 -25.20 -13.15
C GLY A 158 -18.68 -25.22 -12.28
N LEU A 159 -17.58 -25.76 -12.80
CA LEU A 159 -16.26 -25.76 -12.16
C LEU A 159 -15.38 -24.58 -12.62
N ILE A 160 -15.86 -23.75 -13.55
CA ILE A 160 -15.13 -22.55 -13.96
C ILE A 160 -15.15 -21.56 -12.80
N VAL A 161 -13.95 -21.28 -12.30
CA VAL A 161 -13.73 -20.32 -11.23
C VAL A 161 -14.04 -18.92 -11.76
N PRO A 162 -14.97 -18.16 -11.15
CA PRO A 162 -15.39 -16.85 -11.65
C PRO A 162 -14.26 -15.83 -11.80
N GLU A 163 -13.23 -15.91 -10.96
CA GLU A 163 -12.03 -15.08 -11.03
C GLU A 163 -11.27 -15.32 -12.34
N ILE A 164 -11.19 -16.56 -12.82
CA ILE A 164 -10.57 -16.90 -14.11
C ILE A 164 -11.39 -16.30 -15.25
N ALA A 165 -12.71 -16.50 -15.23
CA ALA A 165 -13.60 -15.94 -16.25
C ALA A 165 -13.51 -14.42 -16.31
N THR A 166 -13.60 -13.76 -15.16
CA THR A 166 -13.51 -12.30 -15.04
C THR A 166 -12.15 -11.80 -15.53
N SER A 167 -11.05 -12.43 -15.10
CA SER A 167 -9.69 -12.05 -15.52
C SER A 167 -9.49 -12.19 -17.02
N VAL A 168 -9.95 -13.30 -17.63
CA VAL A 168 -9.86 -13.51 -19.08
C VAL A 168 -10.68 -12.45 -19.83
N ARG A 169 -11.90 -12.16 -19.38
CA ARG A 169 -12.75 -11.13 -20.00
C ARG A 169 -12.11 -9.75 -19.92
N GLU A 170 -11.71 -9.31 -18.73
CA GLU A 170 -11.11 -7.99 -18.52
C GLU A 170 -9.83 -7.83 -19.36
N CYS A 171 -8.99 -8.86 -19.36
CA CYS A 171 -7.77 -8.89 -20.16
C CYS A 171 -8.05 -8.71 -21.66
N LEU A 172 -9.01 -9.45 -22.21
CA LEU A 172 -9.36 -9.36 -23.63
C LEU A 172 -10.09 -8.06 -23.98
N HIS A 173 -10.96 -7.57 -23.10
CA HIS A 173 -11.66 -6.30 -23.25
C HIS A 173 -10.67 -5.14 -23.33
N LEU A 174 -9.76 -5.01 -22.34
CA LEU A 174 -8.73 -3.97 -22.31
C LEU A 174 -7.77 -4.07 -23.50
N THR A 175 -7.44 -5.29 -23.92
CA THR A 175 -6.61 -5.51 -25.11
C THR A 175 -7.31 -5.01 -26.37
N LEU A 176 -8.59 -5.35 -26.55
CA LEU A 176 -9.41 -4.92 -27.68
C LEU A 176 -9.65 -3.41 -27.69
N GLU A 177 -9.87 -2.81 -26.53
CA GLU A 177 -10.00 -1.37 -26.34
C GLU A 177 -8.73 -0.66 -26.82
N ARG A 178 -7.55 -1.03 -26.30
CA ARG A 178 -6.27 -0.45 -26.72
C ARG A 178 -5.97 -0.62 -28.21
N ILE A 179 -6.28 -1.79 -28.77
CA ILE A 179 -6.12 -2.03 -30.21
C ILE A 179 -7.08 -1.11 -31.00
N SER A 180 -8.31 -0.96 -30.53
CA SER A 180 -9.32 -0.10 -31.16
C SER A 180 -8.92 1.37 -31.11
N GLU A 181 -8.46 1.85 -29.95
CA GLU A 181 -7.95 3.21 -29.75
C GLU A 181 -6.78 3.51 -30.69
N PHE A 182 -5.86 2.55 -30.87
CA PHE A 182 -4.75 2.70 -31.81
C PHE A 182 -5.26 3.03 -33.22
N TYR A 183 -6.24 2.30 -33.74
CA TYR A 183 -6.82 2.56 -35.07
C TYR A 183 -7.77 3.75 -35.13
N GLN A 184 -8.39 4.13 -34.01
CA GLN A 184 -9.22 5.33 -33.93
C GLN A 184 -8.39 6.61 -33.82
N SER A 185 -7.21 6.56 -33.18
CA SER A 185 -6.31 7.72 -33.03
C SER A 185 -5.83 8.27 -34.36
N THR A 186 -5.78 7.42 -35.39
CA THR A 186 -5.48 7.78 -36.78
C THR A 186 -6.66 8.42 -37.53
N VAL A 187 -7.87 8.44 -36.97
CA VAL A 187 -9.10 8.96 -37.59
C VAL A 187 -9.68 10.09 -36.74
N HIS A 188 -9.62 11.35 -37.23
CA HIS A 188 -10.14 12.61 -36.66
C HIS A 188 -10.72 12.64 -35.21
N GLU A 189 -10.18 13.54 -34.38
CA GLU A 189 -10.41 13.77 -32.93
C GLU A 189 -11.86 13.77 -32.38
N LYS A 190 -12.91 13.84 -33.20
CA LYS A 190 -14.29 14.08 -32.73
C LYS A 190 -15.09 12.84 -32.29
N VAL A 191 -14.57 11.61 -32.42
CA VAL A 191 -15.31 10.36 -32.11
C VAL A 191 -14.63 9.50 -31.03
N ARG A 192 -13.85 10.12 -30.13
CA ARG A 192 -13.06 9.38 -29.11
C ARG A 192 -13.87 8.79 -27.94
N SER A 193 -15.16 9.08 -27.80
CA SER A 193 -15.89 8.79 -26.55
C SER A 193 -16.69 7.48 -26.52
N GLN A 194 -16.68 6.66 -27.57
CA GLN A 194 -17.41 5.38 -27.56
C GLN A 194 -16.58 4.25 -28.16
N LEU A 195 -16.48 3.15 -27.41
CA LEU A 195 -15.92 1.90 -27.91
C LEU A 195 -16.65 1.47 -29.20
N PRO A 196 -15.91 0.91 -30.19
CA PRO A 196 -16.51 0.46 -31.44
C PRO A 196 -17.25 -0.87 -31.30
N PHE A 197 -17.24 -1.47 -30.10
CA PHE A 197 -17.90 -2.72 -29.77
C PHE A 197 -18.62 -2.65 -28.42
N HIS A 198 -19.58 -3.54 -28.22
CA HIS A 198 -20.21 -3.85 -26.94
C HIS A 198 -20.10 -5.35 -26.65
N THR A 199 -20.35 -5.73 -25.40
CA THR A 199 -20.27 -7.13 -24.97
C THR A 199 -21.67 -7.77 -25.00
N GLU A 200 -21.77 -8.96 -25.56
CA GLU A 200 -22.97 -9.80 -25.49
C GLU A 200 -22.67 -11.15 -24.85
N TYR A 201 -23.62 -11.69 -24.10
CA TYR A 201 -23.49 -12.98 -23.40
C TYR A 201 -24.39 -14.02 -24.02
N SER A 202 -23.87 -15.24 -24.20
CA SER A 202 -24.64 -16.29 -24.85
C SER A 202 -25.45 -17.14 -23.88
N CYS A 203 -26.57 -17.68 -24.37
CA CYS A 203 -27.28 -18.77 -23.70
C CYS A 203 -26.49 -20.09 -23.75
N SER A 204 -26.97 -21.15 -23.10
CA SER A 204 -26.27 -22.43 -23.01
C SER A 204 -26.05 -23.07 -24.39
N ARG A 205 -26.93 -22.77 -25.35
CA ARG A 205 -26.90 -23.30 -26.71
C ARG A 205 -26.03 -22.49 -27.70
N PHE A 206 -25.40 -21.40 -27.28
CA PHE A 206 -24.57 -20.52 -28.11
C PHE A 206 -25.26 -19.87 -29.34
N ILE A 207 -26.60 -19.94 -29.41
CA ILE A 207 -27.38 -19.42 -30.55
C ILE A 207 -28.00 -18.05 -30.25
N CYS A 208 -28.21 -17.71 -28.97
CA CYS A 208 -28.73 -16.41 -28.57
C CYS A 208 -27.69 -15.62 -27.80
N TYR A 209 -27.55 -14.34 -28.13
CA TYR A 209 -26.64 -13.39 -27.49
C TYR A 209 -27.43 -12.19 -26.97
N PHE A 210 -27.07 -11.72 -25.77
CA PHE A 210 -27.79 -10.67 -25.06
C PHE A 210 -26.82 -9.56 -24.65
N PRO A 211 -27.11 -8.29 -24.98
CA PRO A 211 -26.27 -7.16 -24.58
C PRO A 211 -26.11 -7.06 -23.07
N GLU A 212 -24.93 -6.66 -22.61
CA GLU A 212 -24.60 -6.46 -21.20
C GLU A 212 -25.57 -5.51 -20.50
N GLU A 213 -25.98 -4.43 -21.18
CA GLU A 213 -26.85 -3.38 -20.64
C GLU A 213 -28.22 -3.95 -20.24
N ARG A 214 -28.71 -4.95 -20.96
CA ARG A 214 -29.98 -5.62 -20.65
C ARG A 214 -29.88 -6.50 -19.40
N LEU A 215 -28.70 -7.08 -19.16
CA LEU A 215 -28.46 -7.98 -18.03
C LEU A 215 -28.12 -7.21 -16.74
N ALA A 216 -27.57 -6.00 -16.86
CA ALA A 216 -27.19 -5.15 -15.74
C ALA A 216 -28.39 -4.55 -14.98
N LEU A 217 -29.56 -4.44 -15.61
CA LEU A 217 -30.73 -3.72 -15.05
C LEU A 217 -31.47 -4.45 -13.91
N LYS A 218 -30.99 -5.61 -13.43
CA LYS A 218 -31.37 -6.30 -12.16
C LYS A 218 -32.86 -6.61 -11.92
N THR A 219 -33.78 -6.41 -12.86
CA THR A 219 -35.21 -6.52 -12.54
C THR A 219 -35.84 -7.90 -12.69
N ASP A 220 -35.33 -8.82 -13.52
CA ASP A 220 -35.90 -10.18 -13.68
C ASP A 220 -34.91 -11.18 -14.30
N GLU A 221 -35.15 -12.49 -14.13
CA GLU A 221 -34.42 -13.58 -14.82
C GLU A 221 -34.50 -13.37 -16.34
N CYS A 222 -33.36 -13.11 -16.98
CA CYS A 222 -33.28 -12.99 -18.43
C CYS A 222 -33.27 -14.39 -19.06
N VAL A 223 -34.47 -14.94 -19.26
CA VAL A 223 -34.67 -16.22 -19.94
C VAL A 223 -34.66 -16.02 -21.45
N CYS A 224 -33.82 -16.76 -22.17
CA CYS A 224 -33.85 -16.74 -23.63
C CYS A 224 -35.04 -17.52 -24.20
N LYS A 225 -35.27 -17.41 -25.51
CA LYS A 225 -36.31 -18.18 -26.22
C LYS A 225 -36.15 -19.70 -26.11
N HIS A 226 -35.00 -20.18 -25.64
CA HIS A 226 -34.72 -21.61 -25.41
C HIS A 226 -34.94 -22.07 -23.97
N GLY A 227 -35.36 -21.18 -23.06
CA GLY A 227 -35.58 -21.50 -21.65
C GLY A 227 -34.33 -21.44 -20.76
N ASP A 228 -33.17 -21.05 -21.30
CA ASP A 228 -31.95 -20.88 -20.49
C ASP A 228 -31.97 -19.54 -19.75
N ASP A 229 -31.66 -19.55 -18.45
CA ASP A 229 -31.29 -18.36 -17.69
C ASP A 229 -29.85 -17.93 -18.03
N ILE A 230 -29.72 -16.77 -18.67
CA ILE A 230 -28.42 -16.21 -19.08
C ILE A 230 -27.75 -15.45 -17.94
N THR A 231 -28.51 -15.07 -16.93
CA THR A 231 -28.04 -14.30 -15.77
C THR A 231 -26.93 -15.05 -15.04
N LEU A 232 -26.98 -16.38 -15.03
CA LEU A 232 -25.92 -17.21 -14.44
C LEU A 232 -24.59 -17.07 -15.17
N ASN A 233 -24.58 -17.18 -16.51
CA ASN A 233 -23.36 -17.00 -17.30
C ASN A 233 -22.80 -15.60 -17.12
N TRP A 234 -23.66 -14.58 -17.18
CA TRP A 234 -23.27 -13.18 -16.98
C TRP A 234 -22.65 -12.94 -15.59
N LYS A 235 -23.23 -13.52 -14.53
CA LYS A 235 -22.71 -13.41 -13.16
C LYS A 235 -21.29 -13.97 -13.04
N VAL A 236 -21.01 -15.11 -13.68
CA VAL A 236 -19.67 -15.73 -13.63
C VAL A 236 -18.61 -14.86 -14.30
N TRP A 237 -18.96 -14.20 -15.41
CA TRP A 237 -18.06 -13.27 -16.12
C TRP A 237 -17.85 -11.92 -15.43
N ASN A 238 -18.71 -11.54 -14.47
CA ASN A 238 -18.78 -10.21 -13.86
C ASN A 238 -18.71 -10.22 -12.32
N GLN A 239 -18.19 -11.29 -11.72
CA GLN A 239 -18.25 -11.48 -10.27
C GLN A 239 -17.51 -10.38 -9.47
N GLU A 240 -16.38 -9.88 -9.97
CA GLU A 240 -15.63 -8.81 -9.30
C GLU A 240 -16.30 -7.43 -9.37
N GLN A 241 -17.16 -7.16 -10.36
CA GLN A 241 -17.89 -5.88 -10.39
C GLN A 241 -18.81 -5.72 -9.18
N LYS A 242 -19.28 -6.81 -8.55
CA LYS A 242 -20.00 -6.76 -7.27
C LYS A 242 -19.11 -6.47 -6.05
N GLN A 243 -17.80 -6.72 -6.14
CA GLN A 243 -16.84 -6.34 -5.10
C GLN A 243 -16.29 -4.93 -5.31
N LYS A 244 -16.22 -4.46 -6.56
CA LYS A 244 -15.75 -3.11 -6.95
C LYS A 244 -16.87 -2.05 -6.92
N GLN A 245 -18.13 -2.42 -7.12
CA GLN A 245 -19.25 -1.50 -6.88
C GLN A 245 -19.52 -1.44 -5.39
N CYS A 246 -19.12 -0.30 -4.82
CA CYS A 246 -19.67 0.17 -3.56
C CYS A 246 -21.21 0.04 -3.59
N ASP A 247 -21.83 -0.14 -2.42
CA ASP A 247 -23.29 0.01 -2.29
C ASP A 247 -23.73 1.28 -3.04
N PRO A 248 -24.82 1.31 -3.82
CA PRO A 248 -25.32 2.55 -4.43
C PRO A 248 -25.46 3.73 -3.44
N ASP A 249 -25.57 3.45 -2.14
CA ASP A 249 -25.58 4.44 -1.05
C ASP A 249 -24.19 4.77 -0.47
N CYS A 250 -23.12 4.20 -1.01
CA CYS A 250 -21.76 4.45 -0.55
C CYS A 250 -21.28 5.80 -1.06
N THR A 251 -21.35 6.80 -0.19
CA THR A 251 -20.93 8.20 -0.40
C THR A 251 -19.42 8.42 -0.62
N GLY A 252 -18.65 7.40 -0.99
CA GLY A 252 -17.18 7.51 -1.13
C GLY A 252 -16.47 7.84 0.18
N ILE A 253 -15.20 8.24 0.11
CA ILE A 253 -14.51 8.94 1.19
C ILE A 253 -14.82 10.43 1.00
N PRO A 254 -15.24 11.17 2.04
CA PRO A 254 -15.46 12.62 1.95
C PRO A 254 -14.25 13.36 1.37
N ASP A 255 -14.49 14.31 0.47
CA ASP A 255 -13.44 15.06 -0.24
C ASP A 255 -12.48 15.80 0.71
N ASP A 256 -12.98 16.27 1.86
CA ASP A 256 -12.17 16.97 2.86
C ASP A 256 -11.17 16.05 3.57
N ILE A 257 -11.41 14.73 3.58
CA ILE A 257 -10.48 13.73 4.09
C ILE A 257 -9.49 13.30 3.01
N LEU A 258 -9.90 13.26 1.74
CA LEU A 258 -9.03 12.83 0.63
C LEU A 258 -7.74 13.65 0.54
N ASP A 259 -7.79 14.94 0.86
CA ASP A 259 -6.62 15.82 0.79
C ASP A 259 -5.76 15.83 2.07
N CYS A 260 -6.19 15.11 3.12
CA CYS A 260 -5.44 14.97 4.37
C CYS A 260 -4.29 13.95 4.22
N ILE A 261 -3.23 14.14 5.02
CA ILE A 261 -2.13 13.18 5.16
C ILE A 261 -2.57 12.02 6.08
N PRO A 262 -2.38 10.74 5.70
CA PRO A 262 -2.77 9.61 6.52
C PRO A 262 -1.91 9.49 7.79
N SER A 263 -2.58 9.28 8.93
CA SER A 263 -1.94 9.08 10.22
C SER A 263 -1.28 7.69 10.35
N ASP A 264 -0.36 7.52 11.31
CA ASP A 264 0.29 6.22 11.58
C ASP A 264 -0.72 5.10 11.82
N GLU A 265 -1.82 5.41 12.51
CA GLU A 265 -2.90 4.48 12.80
C GLU A 265 -3.63 4.03 11.52
N ILE A 266 -3.86 4.97 10.58
CA ILE A 266 -4.42 4.63 9.27
C ILE A 266 -3.46 3.71 8.52
N LEU A 267 -2.17 4.04 8.47
CA LEU A 267 -1.17 3.23 7.76
C LEU A 267 -1.03 1.83 8.37
N ASP A 268 -1.04 1.73 9.70
CA ASP A 268 -0.96 0.45 10.42
C ASP A 268 -2.18 -0.43 10.18
N ARG A 269 -3.39 0.15 10.14
CA ARG A 269 -4.62 -0.56 9.80
C ARG A 269 -4.66 -0.99 8.33
N LEU A 270 -4.01 -0.26 7.43
CA LEU A 270 -3.93 -0.57 5.99
C LEU A 270 -2.92 -1.68 5.67
N ALA A 271 -1.78 -1.70 6.36
CA ALA A 271 -0.68 -2.63 6.13
C ALA A 271 -1.11 -4.11 5.95
N PRO A 272 -1.96 -4.70 6.82
CA PRO A 272 -2.39 -6.10 6.65
C PRO A 272 -3.35 -6.32 5.47
N LEU A 273 -4.01 -5.28 4.94
CA LEU A 273 -5.02 -5.39 3.87
C LEU A 273 -4.40 -5.50 2.47
N ILE A 274 -3.16 -5.05 2.31
CA ILE A 274 -2.47 -5.00 1.00
C ILE A 274 -2.05 -6.41 0.53
N GLY A 275 -1.62 -7.28 1.44
CA GLY A 275 -1.19 -8.65 1.10
C GLY A 275 0.14 -8.66 0.32
N LYS A 276 0.21 -9.41 -0.79
CA LYS A 276 1.45 -9.62 -1.58
C LYS A 276 1.77 -8.49 -2.57
N MET A 277 0.97 -7.43 -2.61
CA MET A 277 1.06 -6.36 -3.61
C MET A 277 1.99 -5.21 -3.20
N PHE A 278 2.80 -5.36 -2.15
CA PHE A 278 3.64 -4.28 -1.60
C PHE A 278 4.56 -3.65 -2.65
N PHE A 279 5.12 -4.46 -3.56
CA PHE A 279 6.04 -3.99 -4.59
C PHE A 279 5.32 -3.11 -5.61
N GLN A 280 4.17 -3.57 -6.14
CA GLN A 280 3.36 -2.75 -7.04
C GLN A 280 2.84 -1.51 -6.33
N LEU A 281 2.41 -1.63 -5.07
CA LEU A 281 1.96 -0.48 -4.28
C LEU A 281 3.07 0.58 -4.16
N GLY A 282 4.31 0.18 -3.88
CA GLY A 282 5.44 1.11 -3.82
C GLY A 282 5.63 1.88 -5.13
N ILE A 283 5.52 1.20 -6.28
CA ILE A 283 5.60 1.83 -7.61
C ILE A 283 4.45 2.84 -7.80
N GLU A 284 3.21 2.44 -7.50
CA GLU A 284 2.03 3.33 -7.65
C GLU A 284 2.08 4.53 -6.71
N LEU A 285 2.76 4.40 -5.56
CA LEU A 285 3.01 5.49 -4.63
C LEU A 285 4.20 6.38 -5.03
N GLY A 286 4.92 6.03 -6.11
CA GLY A 286 6.04 6.82 -6.64
C GLY A 286 7.39 6.56 -5.98
N LEU A 287 7.52 5.50 -5.17
CA LEU A 287 8.81 5.12 -4.57
C LEU A 287 9.78 4.60 -5.63
N SER A 288 11.07 4.83 -5.41
CA SER A 288 12.12 4.25 -6.25
C SER A 288 12.19 2.73 -6.09
N VAL A 289 12.68 2.03 -7.12
CA VAL A 289 12.84 0.58 -7.06
C VAL A 289 13.89 0.20 -6.00
N GLU A 290 14.91 1.03 -5.83
CA GLU A 290 15.96 0.90 -4.84
C GLU A 290 15.39 0.92 -3.41
N ASP A 291 14.48 1.86 -3.11
CA ASP A 291 13.83 1.94 -1.80
C ASP A 291 12.98 0.70 -1.53
N ILE A 292 12.21 0.24 -2.52
CA ILE A 292 11.33 -0.93 -2.38
C ILE A 292 12.14 -2.22 -2.14
N GLU A 293 13.25 -2.41 -2.86
CA GLU A 293 14.15 -3.57 -2.63
C GLU A 293 14.86 -3.46 -1.27
N SER A 294 15.28 -2.27 -0.84
CA SER A 294 15.86 -2.08 0.51
C SER A 294 14.86 -2.44 1.61
N ILE A 295 13.60 -2.05 1.46
CA ILE A 295 12.51 -2.42 2.40
C ILE A 295 12.32 -3.94 2.45
N LYS A 296 12.32 -4.58 1.27
CA LYS A 296 12.15 -6.03 1.16
C LYS A 296 13.28 -6.80 1.84
N GLU A 297 14.52 -6.31 1.75
CA GLU A 297 15.68 -6.87 2.45
C GLU A 297 15.59 -6.65 3.97
N LYS A 298 15.13 -5.47 4.42
CA LYS A 298 15.03 -5.10 5.83
C LYS A 298 13.96 -5.88 6.61
N CYS A 299 12.83 -6.19 5.98
CA CYS A 299 11.63 -6.72 6.66
C CYS A 299 11.43 -8.25 6.53
N ASP A 300 12.46 -9.01 6.16
CA ASP A 300 12.59 -10.46 6.37
C ASP A 300 11.33 -11.34 6.09
N ARG A 301 10.80 -11.27 4.85
CA ARG A 301 9.60 -11.98 4.36
C ARG A 301 8.29 -11.71 5.10
N ASP A 302 8.25 -10.85 6.11
CA ASP A 302 6.99 -10.42 6.72
C ASP A 302 6.30 -9.39 5.82
N LEU A 303 5.26 -9.84 5.11
CA LEU A 303 4.48 -9.00 4.19
C LEU A 303 3.83 -7.82 4.91
N THR A 304 3.42 -7.96 6.17
CA THR A 304 2.77 -6.86 6.90
C THR A 304 3.80 -5.80 7.26
N ALA A 305 4.98 -6.23 7.71
CA ALA A 305 6.10 -5.32 7.97
C ALA A 305 6.57 -4.61 6.69
N GLN A 306 6.66 -5.33 5.57
CA GLN A 306 7.00 -4.75 4.26
C GLN A 306 5.95 -3.72 3.80
N ASN A 307 4.65 -4.06 3.88
CA ASN A 307 3.56 -3.13 3.54
C ASN A 307 3.60 -1.88 4.41
N LYS A 308 3.82 -2.05 5.72
CA LYS A 308 3.97 -0.94 6.66
C LYS A 308 5.14 -0.06 6.25
N GLU A 309 6.32 -0.63 6.06
CA GLU A 309 7.52 0.16 5.74
C GLU A 309 7.39 0.89 4.39
N VAL A 310 6.73 0.30 3.37
CA VAL A 310 6.40 0.98 2.10
C VAL A 310 5.54 2.22 2.35
N LEU A 311 4.44 2.06 3.10
CA LEU A 311 3.52 3.17 3.41
C LEU A 311 4.22 4.30 4.19
N PHE A 312 5.06 3.93 5.17
CA PHE A 312 5.80 4.89 5.98
C PHE A 312 6.91 5.59 5.18
N THR A 313 7.59 4.87 4.29
CA THR A 313 8.63 5.43 3.41
C THR A 313 8.01 6.41 2.42
N TRP A 314 6.91 6.02 1.76
CA TRP A 314 6.16 6.91 0.87
C TRP A 314 5.70 8.18 1.58
N ARG A 315 5.16 8.08 2.79
CA ARG A 315 4.72 9.27 3.54
C ARG A 315 5.88 10.21 3.91
N LYS A 316 7.10 9.67 4.04
CA LYS A 316 8.32 10.47 4.30
C LYS A 316 8.89 11.08 3.02
N ASP A 317 8.62 10.47 1.86
CA ASP A 317 9.04 11.00 0.57
C ASP A 317 8.38 12.36 0.32
N ARG A 318 9.20 13.34 -0.05
CA ARG A 318 8.79 14.73 -0.25
C ARG A 318 8.50 15.04 -1.71
N THR A 319 8.69 14.09 -2.63
CA THR A 319 8.48 14.30 -4.06
C THR A 319 6.98 14.45 -4.39
N VAL A 320 6.12 13.73 -3.67
CA VAL A 320 4.66 13.74 -3.85
C VAL A 320 4.00 14.02 -2.51
N LYS A 321 2.99 14.91 -2.47
CA LYS A 321 2.22 15.15 -1.24
C LYS A 321 1.50 13.86 -0.84
N PRO A 322 1.77 13.25 0.32
CA PRO A 322 1.28 11.92 0.65
C PRO A 322 -0.16 11.99 1.18
N THR A 323 -1.14 12.21 0.30
CA THR A 323 -2.55 12.36 0.70
C THR A 323 -3.33 11.05 0.64
N ILE A 324 -4.46 10.97 1.35
CA ILE A 324 -5.39 9.83 1.27
C ILE A 324 -5.88 9.61 -0.17
N ARG A 325 -6.00 10.67 -0.99
CA ARG A 325 -6.32 10.61 -2.42
C ARG A 325 -5.29 9.82 -3.23
N VAL A 326 -4.00 10.04 -2.96
CA VAL A 326 -2.92 9.31 -3.63
C VAL A 326 -2.96 7.83 -3.22
N LEU A 327 -3.19 7.55 -1.93
CA LEU A 327 -3.41 6.17 -1.47
C LEU A 327 -4.60 5.50 -2.13
N GLU A 328 -5.73 6.20 -2.24
CA GLU A 328 -6.94 5.68 -2.87
C GLU A 328 -6.66 5.26 -4.32
N GLN A 329 -6.03 6.15 -5.09
CA GLN A 329 -5.67 5.87 -6.47
C GLN A 329 -4.70 4.68 -6.58
N ALA A 330 -3.67 4.63 -5.72
CA ALA A 330 -2.73 3.52 -5.70
C ALA A 330 -3.44 2.19 -5.37
N PHE A 331 -4.37 2.19 -4.41
CA PHE A 331 -5.18 1.01 -4.04
C PHE A 331 -6.09 0.54 -5.17
N VAL A 332 -6.65 1.47 -5.95
CA VAL A 332 -7.42 1.15 -7.16
C VAL A 332 -6.51 0.52 -8.21
N ASN A 333 -5.33 1.07 -8.45
CA ASN A 333 -4.38 0.59 -9.45
C ASN A 333 -3.87 -0.83 -9.13
N ILE A 334 -3.69 -1.18 -7.85
CA ILE A 334 -3.32 -2.55 -7.43
C ILE A 334 -4.51 -3.51 -7.28
N GLY A 335 -5.72 -3.09 -7.65
CA GLY A 335 -6.92 -3.93 -7.62
C GLY A 335 -7.50 -4.21 -6.23
N LYS A 336 -7.14 -3.43 -5.20
CA LYS A 336 -7.68 -3.56 -3.83
C LYS A 336 -9.00 -2.81 -3.61
N GLY A 337 -9.29 -1.84 -4.49
CA GLY A 337 -10.50 -1.01 -4.43
C GLY A 337 -10.51 -0.03 -3.26
N ALA A 338 -11.28 1.04 -3.38
CA ALA A 338 -11.37 2.10 -2.37
C ALA A 338 -12.01 1.64 -1.03
N ARG A 339 -12.70 0.49 -1.03
CA ARG A 339 -13.39 -0.03 0.16
C ARG A 339 -12.43 -0.29 1.33
N CYS A 340 -11.26 -0.86 1.09
CA CYS A 340 -10.28 -1.12 2.14
C CYS A 340 -9.85 0.17 2.84
N LEU A 341 -9.66 1.25 2.06
CA LEU A 341 -9.29 2.55 2.59
C LEU A 341 -10.45 3.19 3.36
N LYS A 342 -11.68 3.12 2.81
CA LYS A 342 -12.87 3.65 3.47
C LYS A 342 -13.13 3.03 4.84
N GLU A 343 -12.99 1.71 4.98
CA GLU A 343 -13.17 1.02 6.27
C GLU A 343 -12.15 1.44 7.33
N VAL A 344 -10.96 1.88 6.92
CA VAL A 344 -9.93 2.38 7.85
C VAL A 344 -10.16 3.85 8.20
N VAL A 345 -10.63 4.65 7.24
CA VAL A 345 -10.74 6.11 7.37
C VAL A 345 -12.07 6.56 7.98
N LYS A 346 -13.13 5.74 7.93
CA LYS A 346 -14.49 6.11 8.40
C LYS A 346 -14.57 6.55 9.86
N ASP A 347 -13.66 6.10 10.70
CA ASP A 347 -13.65 6.40 12.15
C ASP A 347 -12.78 7.63 12.47
N VAL A 348 -12.17 8.26 11.46
CA VAL A 348 -11.20 9.33 11.64
C VAL A 348 -11.89 10.68 11.48
N ASP A 349 -11.84 11.49 12.54
CA ASP A 349 -12.30 12.88 12.50
C ASP A 349 -11.38 13.72 11.58
N PRO A 350 -11.91 14.35 10.51
CA PRO A 350 -11.13 15.19 9.60
C PRO A 350 -10.40 16.34 10.32
N ASN A 351 -11.00 16.88 11.38
CA ASN A 351 -10.39 17.98 12.14
C ASN A 351 -9.14 17.51 12.88
N THR A 352 -9.15 16.27 13.36
CA THR A 352 -7.99 15.63 13.99
C THR A 352 -6.84 15.46 13.00
N LEU A 353 -7.11 15.04 11.75
CA LEU A 353 -6.07 14.94 10.70
C LEU A 353 -5.47 16.32 10.36
N LYS A 354 -6.33 17.32 10.16
CA LYS A 354 -5.91 18.70 9.87
C LYS A 354 -5.09 19.31 11.00
N ALA A 355 -5.46 19.04 12.26
CA ALA A 355 -4.69 19.51 13.41
C ALA A 355 -3.28 18.91 13.44
N VAL A 356 -3.14 17.61 13.12
CA VAL A 356 -1.82 16.94 13.04
C VAL A 356 -0.97 17.49 11.90
N GLU A 357 -1.54 17.72 10.73
CA GLU A 357 -0.84 18.32 9.58
C GLU A 357 -0.35 19.73 9.94
N MET A 358 -1.21 20.55 10.53
CA MET A 358 -0.85 21.91 10.96
C MET A 358 0.29 21.92 11.99
N VAL A 359 0.27 21.02 12.99
CA VAL A 359 1.36 20.90 13.97
C VAL A 359 2.66 20.49 13.30
N THR A 360 2.59 19.50 12.41
CA THR A 360 3.77 18.98 11.70
C THR A 360 4.40 20.05 10.82
N ASP A 361 3.59 20.82 10.09
CA ASP A 361 4.07 21.88 9.21
C ASP A 361 4.71 23.02 10.00
N ARG A 362 4.14 23.42 11.14
CA ARG A 362 4.75 24.44 12.02
C ARG A 362 6.09 24.02 12.59
N ILE A 363 6.21 22.76 13.01
CA ILE A 363 7.49 22.21 13.47
C ILE A 363 8.52 22.28 12.33
N ARG A 364 8.12 21.88 11.11
CA ARG A 364 9.01 21.90 9.93
C ARG A 364 9.45 23.32 9.55
N GLU A 365 8.52 24.28 9.57
CA GLU A 365 8.81 25.69 9.27
C GLU A 365 9.84 26.28 10.24
N ASN A 366 9.88 25.78 11.49
CA ASN A 366 10.78 26.26 12.53
C ASN A 366 11.93 25.27 12.83
N GLU A 367 12.05 24.18 12.08
CA GLU A 367 12.97 23.07 12.38
C GLU A 367 14.41 23.54 12.54
N ASN A 368 14.91 24.37 11.62
CA ASN A 368 16.28 24.86 11.67
C ASN A 368 16.60 25.63 12.95
N ARG A 369 15.67 26.48 13.40
CA ARG A 369 15.83 27.26 14.64
C ARG A 369 15.79 26.35 15.85
N ILE A 370 14.82 25.44 15.88
CA ILE A 370 14.68 24.47 16.97
C ILE A 370 15.97 23.63 17.10
N VAL A 371 16.48 23.13 15.98
CA VAL A 371 17.65 22.26 15.92
C VAL A 371 18.92 22.98 16.34
N GLN A 372 19.06 24.27 16.02
CA GLN A 372 20.28 25.04 16.29
C GLN A 372 20.29 25.72 17.66
N ASP A 373 19.15 26.22 18.12
CA ASP A 373 19.11 27.19 19.23
C ASP A 373 18.79 26.55 20.58
N ILE A 374 18.11 25.40 20.61
CA ILE A 374 17.57 24.83 21.85
C ILE A 374 18.56 23.91 22.57
N GLN A 375 18.73 24.16 23.86
CA GLN A 375 19.38 23.26 24.83
C GLN A 375 18.44 22.13 25.25
N ILE A 376 18.60 20.97 24.61
CA ILE A 376 17.65 19.86 24.69
C ILE A 376 17.45 19.30 26.10
N CYS A 377 18.50 19.26 26.91
CA CYS A 377 18.48 18.57 28.21
C CYS A 377 17.37 19.09 29.13
N GLN A 378 17.15 20.41 29.14
CA GLN A 378 16.12 21.06 29.96
C GLN A 378 14.70 20.75 29.45
N ILE A 379 14.54 20.73 28.13
CA ILE A 379 13.27 20.38 27.48
C ILE A 379 12.92 18.91 27.76
N LEU A 380 13.90 18.00 27.70
CA LEU A 380 13.70 16.58 28.04
C LEU A 380 13.32 16.40 29.51
N ASP A 381 13.94 17.13 30.44
CA ASP A 381 13.58 17.07 31.87
C ASP A 381 12.11 17.48 32.08
N HIS A 382 11.65 18.51 31.37
CA HIS A 382 10.26 18.97 31.41
C HIS A 382 9.29 17.96 30.81
N MET A 383 9.59 17.47 29.60
CA MET A 383 8.76 16.48 28.92
C MET A 383 8.68 15.14 29.67
N MET A 384 9.76 14.73 30.34
CA MET A 384 9.76 13.57 31.25
C MET A 384 8.83 13.80 32.44
N THR A 385 8.86 15.00 33.03
CA THR A 385 8.03 15.37 34.18
C THR A 385 6.53 15.32 33.85
N HIS A 386 6.18 15.69 32.63
CA HIS A 386 4.81 15.65 32.11
C HIS A 386 4.43 14.31 31.45
N LEU A 387 5.28 13.29 31.53
CA LEU A 387 5.04 11.93 31.02
C LEU A 387 4.77 11.82 29.51
N VAL A 388 5.14 12.85 28.73
CA VAL A 388 5.01 12.82 27.26
C VAL A 388 6.21 12.13 26.59
N ILE A 389 7.29 11.93 27.35
CA ILE A 389 8.39 11.03 26.99
C ILE A 389 8.75 10.05 28.10
N SER A 390 9.22 8.87 27.70
CA SER A 390 9.71 7.81 28.57
C SER A 390 11.22 7.92 28.81
N ALA A 391 11.72 7.16 29.79
CA ALA A 391 13.16 7.06 30.00
C ALA A 391 13.90 6.40 28.83
N ASP A 392 13.25 5.48 28.11
CA ASP A 392 13.81 4.87 26.90
C ASP A 392 13.97 5.91 25.79
N ASP A 393 12.92 6.70 25.52
CA ASP A 393 12.99 7.80 24.53
C ASP A 393 14.13 8.77 24.82
N ARG A 394 14.28 9.15 26.10
CA ARG A 394 15.35 10.05 26.53
C ARG A 394 16.72 9.45 26.21
N ARG A 395 16.93 8.17 26.53
CA ARG A 395 18.20 7.49 26.24
C ARG A 395 18.45 7.40 24.73
N ASP A 396 17.42 7.10 23.94
CA ASP A 396 17.52 7.03 22.49
C ASP A 396 17.88 8.39 21.88
N ILE A 397 17.32 9.47 22.42
CA ILE A 397 17.70 10.84 22.04
C ILE A 397 19.15 11.13 22.48
N GLU A 398 19.49 10.92 23.75
CA GLU A 398 20.83 11.23 24.29
C GLU A 398 21.94 10.33 23.71
N HIS A 399 21.59 9.23 23.04
CA HIS A 399 22.53 8.39 22.31
C HIS A 399 23.20 9.11 21.14
N TYR A 400 22.54 10.12 20.56
CA TYR A 400 23.13 10.92 19.50
C TYR A 400 24.23 11.82 20.05
N PRO A 401 25.43 11.85 19.43
CA PRO A 401 26.58 12.58 19.97
C PRO A 401 26.47 14.08 19.79
N ARG A 402 25.70 14.56 18.80
CA ARG A 402 25.56 15.98 18.49
C ARG A 402 24.18 16.48 18.89
N GLN A 403 24.14 17.69 19.45
CA GLN A 403 22.91 18.31 19.94
C GLN A 403 21.87 18.56 18.83
N ASP A 404 22.30 18.86 17.61
CA ASP A 404 21.40 19.02 16.47
C ASP A 404 20.69 17.71 16.10
N ASP A 405 21.41 16.58 16.16
CA ASP A 405 20.82 15.26 15.94
C ASP A 405 19.88 14.86 17.08
N GLN A 406 20.24 15.19 18.33
CA GLN A 406 19.34 15.02 19.49
C GLN A 406 18.05 15.83 19.31
N ASN A 407 18.14 17.09 18.89
CA ASN A 407 16.98 17.96 18.69
C ASN A 407 16.05 17.43 17.59
N LYS A 408 16.60 16.88 16.51
CA LYS A 408 15.82 16.21 15.46
C LYS A 408 15.10 14.97 15.99
N ALA A 409 15.79 14.12 16.75
CA ALA A 409 15.19 12.94 17.36
C ALA A 409 14.02 13.33 18.30
N LEU A 410 14.16 14.42 19.06
CA LEU A 410 13.07 14.95 19.88
C LEU A 410 11.88 15.41 19.03
N LEU A 411 12.11 16.17 17.96
CA LEU A 411 11.05 16.63 17.07
C LEU A 411 10.27 15.46 16.44
N ASP A 412 10.97 14.40 16.05
CA ASP A 412 10.34 13.18 15.54
C ASP A 412 9.39 12.57 16.58
N ILE A 413 9.79 12.53 17.87
CA ILE A 413 8.93 12.04 18.95
C ILE A 413 7.72 12.97 19.16
N VAL A 414 7.92 14.30 19.15
CA VAL A 414 6.84 15.27 19.30
C VAL A 414 5.81 15.10 18.18
N ILE A 415 6.25 14.99 16.92
CA ILE A 415 5.37 14.75 15.77
C ILE A 415 4.64 13.41 15.91
N LYS A 416 5.37 12.34 16.25
CA LYS A 416 4.80 10.99 16.42
C LYS A 416 3.72 10.95 17.51
N ARG A 417 3.92 11.66 18.62
CA ARG A 417 3.04 11.65 19.80
C ARG A 417 1.93 12.70 19.79
N ARG A 418 1.95 13.61 18.81
CA ARG A 418 0.88 14.57 18.53
C ARG A 418 0.64 15.57 19.69
N GLU A 419 -0.60 16.03 19.81
CA GLU A 419 -1.00 17.21 20.59
C GLU A 419 -0.52 17.24 22.05
N PRO A 420 -0.57 16.15 22.85
CA PRO A 420 -0.09 16.22 24.24
C PRO A 420 1.42 16.46 24.33
N ALA A 421 2.21 15.82 23.46
CA ALA A 421 3.65 16.03 23.43
C ALA A 421 3.99 17.41 22.87
N TYR A 422 3.23 17.88 21.88
CA TYR A 422 3.41 19.19 21.28
C TYR A 422 3.14 20.34 22.27
N SER A 423 2.02 20.30 22.99
CA SER A 423 1.67 21.34 23.96
C SER A 423 2.72 21.43 25.07
N VAL A 424 3.11 20.30 25.64
CA VAL A 424 4.18 20.23 26.67
C VAL A 424 5.54 20.66 26.11
N PHE A 425 5.86 20.32 24.86
CA PHE A 425 7.08 20.79 24.21
C PHE A 425 7.10 22.32 24.10
N VAL A 426 6.01 22.92 23.61
CA VAL A 426 5.86 24.38 23.49
C VAL A 426 5.91 25.07 24.86
N ASP A 427 5.28 24.50 25.89
CA ASP A 427 5.35 25.03 27.26
C ASP A 427 6.77 24.91 27.83
N GLY A 428 7.47 23.81 27.54
CA GLY A 428 8.88 23.65 27.85
C GLY A 428 9.72 24.77 27.22
N LEU A 429 9.51 25.07 25.94
CA LEU A 429 10.22 26.16 25.27
C LEU A 429 10.04 27.50 25.99
N ARG A 430 8.81 27.85 26.38
CA ARG A 430 8.55 29.09 27.14
C ARG A 430 9.25 29.08 28.50
N ASN A 431 9.18 27.97 29.23
CA ASN A 431 9.72 27.87 30.58
C ASN A 431 11.26 27.98 30.63
N TYR A 432 11.95 27.73 29.52
CA TYR A 432 13.41 27.79 29.42
C TYR A 432 13.93 28.92 28.53
N GLY A 433 13.12 29.96 28.28
CA GLY A 433 13.57 31.19 27.62
C GLY A 433 13.65 31.14 26.09
N TYR A 434 12.88 30.26 25.47
CA TYR A 434 12.71 30.17 24.01
C TYR A 434 11.31 30.67 23.60
N GLU A 435 10.85 31.78 24.19
CA GLU A 435 9.51 32.32 23.97
C GLU A 435 9.27 32.67 22.49
N ASP A 436 10.30 33.16 21.80
CA ASP A 436 10.23 33.50 20.39
C ASP A 436 9.96 32.26 19.51
N ILE A 437 10.57 31.12 19.79
CA ILE A 437 10.30 29.85 19.09
C ILE A 437 8.91 29.33 19.49
N ALA A 438 8.58 29.37 20.78
CA ALA A 438 7.30 28.90 21.30
C ALA A 438 6.11 29.67 20.70
N ASP A 439 6.23 30.99 20.56
CA ASP A 439 5.20 31.86 19.99
C ASP A 439 4.97 31.57 18.50
N ASN A 440 6.03 31.25 17.75
CA ASN A 440 5.91 30.82 16.34
C ASN A 440 5.21 29.45 16.21
N LEU A 441 5.41 28.58 17.20
CA LEU A 441 4.74 27.28 17.27
C LEU A 441 3.30 27.38 17.78
N GLN A 442 2.90 28.47 18.44
CA GLN A 442 1.58 28.54 19.05
C GLN A 442 0.45 28.54 18.01
N CYS A 443 -0.40 27.53 18.05
CA CYS A 443 -1.57 27.42 17.19
C CYS A 443 -2.65 28.40 17.64
N ALA A 444 -3.14 29.24 16.71
CA ALA A 444 -4.31 30.10 16.91
C ALA A 444 -5.62 29.30 17.15
N ALA A 445 -5.57 27.97 17.10
CA ALA A 445 -6.69 27.05 17.27
C ALA A 445 -7.18 26.89 18.71
N HIS A 446 -6.92 27.85 19.62
CA HIS A 446 -7.50 27.89 20.96
C HIS A 446 -9.05 28.01 20.96
N GLY A 447 -9.68 28.12 19.78
CA GLY A 447 -11.14 28.09 19.60
C GLY A 447 -11.74 26.70 19.32
N ILE A 448 -10.93 25.66 19.06
CA ILE A 448 -11.45 24.29 19.01
C ILE A 448 -11.47 23.80 20.45
N SER A 449 -12.61 24.02 21.11
CA SER A 449 -12.90 23.50 22.45
C SER A 449 -12.25 22.13 22.62
N HIS A 450 -11.26 22.05 23.50
CA HIS A 450 -10.65 20.81 23.97
C HIS A 450 -11.75 19.94 24.57
N SER A 451 -12.48 19.20 23.75
CA SER A 451 -13.07 17.95 24.19
C SER A 451 -11.91 16.97 24.06
N PRO A 452 -11.26 16.59 25.18
CA PRO A 452 -10.19 15.63 25.10
C PRO A 452 -10.84 14.35 24.59
N THR A 453 -10.61 13.98 23.34
CA THR A 453 -10.90 12.64 22.79
C THR A 453 -9.97 11.58 23.44
N LEU A 454 -9.66 11.76 24.73
CA LEU A 454 -9.22 10.78 25.72
C LEU A 454 -10.44 10.17 26.46
N VAL A 455 -11.67 10.40 25.97
CA VAL A 455 -12.96 9.97 26.58
C VAL A 455 -13.05 8.46 26.86
N SER A 456 -12.18 7.61 26.34
CA SER A 456 -12.19 6.17 26.68
C SER A 456 -11.30 5.77 27.85
N ALA A 457 -10.25 6.54 28.21
CA ALA A 457 -9.29 6.11 29.23
C ALA A 457 -9.76 6.35 30.67
N GLU A 458 -10.68 7.30 30.89
CA GLU A 458 -11.20 7.60 32.24
C GLU A 458 -12.07 6.47 32.82
N ASN A 459 -12.64 5.60 31.96
CA ASN A 459 -13.49 4.48 32.38
C ASN A 459 -12.72 3.16 32.54
N GLU A 460 -11.47 3.09 32.11
CA GLU A 460 -10.63 1.91 32.32
C GLU A 460 -9.94 2.02 33.68
N GLY A 461 -10.37 1.20 34.64
CA GLY A 461 -9.76 1.17 35.98
C GLY A 461 -8.24 0.95 35.91
N LEU A 462 -7.50 1.51 36.87
CA LEU A 462 -6.03 1.41 36.96
C LEU A 462 -5.49 -0.04 36.84
N SER A 463 -6.31 -1.04 37.18
CA SER A 463 -5.96 -2.47 37.10
C SER A 463 -5.76 -3.02 35.69
N VAL A 464 -6.20 -2.30 34.64
CA VAL A 464 -6.02 -2.72 33.24
C VAL A 464 -4.55 -2.56 32.81
N TRP A 465 -3.85 -1.60 33.40
CA TRP A 465 -2.47 -1.29 33.04
C TRP A 465 -1.51 -2.09 33.92
N ASN A 466 -0.83 -3.08 33.36
CA ASN A 466 0.26 -3.79 34.03
C ASN A 466 1.54 -2.92 34.05
N PHE A 467 1.39 -1.66 34.43
CA PHE A 467 2.48 -0.69 34.46
C PHE A 467 2.83 -0.33 35.91
N PRO A 468 4.11 -0.30 36.31
CA PRO A 468 4.45 -0.08 37.71
C PRO A 468 4.23 1.38 38.13
N LEU A 469 3.29 1.61 39.07
CA LEU A 469 2.91 2.95 39.56
C LEU A 469 4.10 3.78 40.06
N TYR A 470 5.10 3.14 40.68
CA TYR A 470 6.27 3.85 41.19
C TYR A 470 7.08 4.55 40.09
N LYS A 471 7.10 4.02 38.85
CA LYS A 471 7.79 4.66 37.73
C LYS A 471 7.13 5.98 37.35
N VAL A 472 5.80 6.00 37.33
CA VAL A 472 5.02 7.21 37.06
C VAL A 472 5.26 8.25 38.15
N ARG A 473 5.24 7.84 39.43
CA ARG A 473 5.54 8.74 40.56
C ARG A 473 6.94 9.33 40.46
N LEU A 474 7.93 8.52 40.13
CA LEU A 474 9.31 8.98 39.91
C LEU A 474 9.39 9.98 38.75
N GLN A 475 8.76 9.68 37.61
CA GLN A 475 8.79 10.58 36.45
C GLN A 475 8.05 11.90 36.72
N LYS A 476 6.86 11.89 37.34
CA LYS A 476 6.13 13.13 37.69
C LYS A 476 6.90 14.05 38.64
N ASN A 477 7.87 13.51 39.38
CA ASN A 477 8.75 14.27 40.27
C ASN A 477 10.19 14.37 39.73
N TYR A 478 10.43 14.06 38.46
CA TYR A 478 11.76 13.98 37.87
C TYR A 478 12.55 15.26 38.07
N LEU A 479 11.98 16.41 37.69
CA LEU A 479 12.61 17.72 37.85
C LEU A 479 13.04 18.01 39.30
N LYS A 480 12.18 17.75 40.28
CA LYS A 480 12.49 17.97 41.70
C LYS A 480 13.63 17.08 42.18
N VAL A 481 13.61 15.81 41.77
CA VAL A 481 14.66 14.87 42.17
C VAL A 481 16.02 15.30 41.61
N ILE A 482 16.06 15.75 40.35
CA ILE A 482 17.34 16.14 39.75
C ILE A 482 17.89 17.46 40.30
N THR A 483 17.04 18.37 40.77
CA THR A 483 17.46 19.68 41.29
C THR A 483 17.80 19.66 42.78
N ASP A 484 17.04 18.90 43.58
CA ASP A 484 17.02 19.13 45.03
C ASP A 484 17.94 18.18 45.80
N ILE A 485 18.37 17.06 45.20
CA ILE A 485 19.02 15.96 45.91
C ILE A 485 20.55 16.01 45.77
N GLN A 486 21.26 15.74 46.87
CA GLN A 486 22.69 15.36 46.87
C GLN A 486 22.78 13.84 46.79
N HIS A 487 23.36 13.31 45.71
CA HIS A 487 23.30 11.89 45.37
C HIS A 487 24.21 11.01 46.22
N GLU A 488 25.30 11.54 46.78
CA GLU A 488 26.40 10.74 47.35
C GLU A 488 25.90 9.78 48.45
N SER A 489 25.20 10.32 49.45
CA SER A 489 24.69 9.53 50.59
C SER A 489 23.58 8.54 50.19
N ILE A 490 22.83 8.87 49.13
CA ILE A 490 21.72 8.05 48.63
C ILE A 490 22.26 6.89 47.79
N VAL A 491 23.24 7.16 46.91
CA VAL A 491 23.88 6.15 46.06
C VAL A 491 24.59 5.11 46.92
N ASP A 492 25.35 5.54 47.94
CA ASP A 492 25.98 4.62 48.90
C ASP A 492 24.96 3.73 49.59
N HIS A 493 23.82 4.30 50.00
CA HIS A 493 22.75 3.52 50.59
C HIS A 493 22.18 2.48 49.61
N LEU A 494 21.91 2.88 48.36
CA LEU A 494 21.35 1.99 47.35
C LEU A 494 22.31 0.87 46.94
N ILE A 495 23.63 1.12 46.94
CA ILE A 495 24.65 0.09 46.73
C ILE A 495 24.69 -0.87 47.93
N SER A 496 24.66 -0.35 49.16
CA SER A 496 24.64 -1.19 50.38
C SER A 496 23.42 -2.11 50.49
N ARG A 497 22.34 -1.77 49.76
CA ARG A 497 21.08 -2.52 49.68
C ARG A 497 20.99 -3.37 48.41
N GLU A 498 22.05 -3.45 47.61
CA GLU A 498 22.11 -4.19 46.36
C GLU A 498 21.06 -3.75 45.31
N VAL A 499 20.52 -2.54 45.45
CA VAL A 499 19.62 -1.93 44.46
C VAL A 499 20.43 -1.45 43.26
N LEU A 500 21.58 -0.83 43.53
CA LEU A 500 22.57 -0.41 42.54
C LEU A 500 23.85 -1.25 42.67
N SER A 501 24.49 -1.51 41.55
CA SER A 501 25.83 -2.09 41.54
C SER A 501 26.90 -1.01 41.77
N VAL A 502 28.12 -1.43 42.09
CA VAL A 502 29.27 -0.51 42.20
C VAL A 502 29.54 0.19 40.86
N ASP A 503 29.32 -0.49 39.74
CA ASP A 503 29.52 0.09 38.41
C ASP A 503 28.41 1.09 38.05
N ASP A 504 27.17 0.86 38.51
CA ASP A 504 26.10 1.86 38.42
C ASP A 504 26.51 3.13 39.19
N GLY A 505 27.07 2.98 40.39
CA GLY A 505 27.61 4.08 41.19
C GLY A 505 28.69 4.87 40.45
N LYS A 506 29.68 4.20 39.86
CA LYS A 506 30.72 4.87 39.04
C LYS A 506 30.12 5.63 37.86
N LYS A 507 29.11 5.06 37.19
CA LYS A 507 28.43 5.74 36.07
C LYS A 507 27.70 6.99 36.55
N ILE A 508 27.06 6.93 37.72
CA ILE A 508 26.43 8.10 38.34
C ILE A 508 27.49 9.17 38.63
N GLU A 509 28.60 8.80 39.28
CA GLU A 509 29.69 9.72 39.63
C GLU A 509 30.41 10.34 38.43
N SER A 510 30.32 9.73 37.25
CA SER A 510 30.92 10.27 36.02
C SER A 510 30.23 11.54 35.49
N GLY A 511 29.05 11.89 36.00
CA GLY A 511 28.35 13.12 35.63
C GLY A 511 29.12 14.37 36.08
N LYS A 512 29.14 15.40 35.24
CA LYS A 512 29.99 16.60 35.44
C LYS A 512 29.47 17.53 36.54
N ASN A 513 28.16 17.53 36.77
CA ASN A 513 27.49 18.36 37.77
C ASN A 513 26.43 17.55 38.54
N PRO A 514 25.99 18.01 39.72
CA PRO A 514 25.02 17.29 40.54
C PRO A 514 23.74 16.90 39.78
N GLN A 515 23.23 17.76 38.89
CA GLN A 515 22.05 17.47 38.09
C GLN A 515 22.27 16.31 37.13
N GLU A 516 23.41 16.26 36.44
CA GLU A 516 23.78 15.15 35.53
C GLU A 516 23.94 13.84 36.30
N LYS A 517 24.55 13.89 37.49
CA LYS A 517 24.64 12.72 38.38
C LYS A 517 23.25 12.25 38.83
N ASN A 518 22.38 13.17 39.22
CA ASN A 518 21.00 12.84 39.60
C ASN A 518 20.17 12.30 38.43
N ARG A 519 20.38 12.79 37.20
CA ARG A 519 19.77 12.22 35.99
C ARG A 519 20.21 10.78 35.78
N ASN A 520 21.50 10.49 35.91
CA ASN A 520 22.03 9.12 35.85
C ASN A 520 21.41 8.22 36.94
N LEU A 521 21.24 8.74 38.16
CA LEU A 521 20.57 8.03 39.24
C LEU A 521 19.10 7.73 38.88
N MET A 522 18.36 8.70 38.36
CA MET A 522 16.97 8.52 37.94
C MET A 522 16.83 7.50 36.80
N ASP A 523 17.73 7.54 35.82
CA ASP A 523 17.78 6.58 34.73
C ASP A 523 18.00 5.14 35.23
N MET A 524 18.79 4.96 36.28
CA MET A 524 18.96 3.66 36.95
C MET A 524 17.69 3.25 37.71
N LEU A 525 17.12 4.15 38.52
CA LEU A 525 15.94 3.86 39.34
C LEU A 525 14.72 3.46 38.50
N LEU A 526 14.49 4.11 37.35
CA LEU A 526 13.40 3.78 36.44
C LEU A 526 13.53 2.39 35.78
N ARG A 527 14.71 1.76 35.89
CA ARG A 527 14.96 0.38 35.43
C ARG A 527 14.86 -0.65 36.56
N LYS A 528 14.86 -0.22 37.83
CA LYS A 528 14.70 -1.12 38.97
C LYS A 528 13.22 -1.44 39.23
N ASN A 529 13.00 -2.45 40.07
CA ASN A 529 11.67 -2.87 40.50
C ASN A 529 11.16 -2.01 41.67
N GLU A 530 9.96 -2.32 42.17
CA GLU A 530 9.32 -1.60 43.28
C GLU A 530 10.16 -1.61 44.57
N GLN A 531 10.91 -2.69 44.83
CA GLN A 531 11.84 -2.75 45.96
C GLN A 531 12.91 -1.66 45.85
N GLY A 532 13.48 -1.45 44.67
CA GLY A 532 14.47 -0.39 44.43
C GLY A 532 13.90 1.01 44.69
N PHE A 533 12.65 1.25 44.30
CA PHE A 533 11.93 2.48 44.63
C PHE A 533 11.73 2.67 46.14
N ASN A 534 11.30 1.62 46.85
CA ASN A 534 11.09 1.70 48.29
C ASN A 534 12.38 1.96 49.07
N GLU A 535 13.50 1.35 48.67
CA GLU A 535 14.81 1.65 49.27
C GLU A 535 15.29 3.06 48.92
N PHE A 536 14.98 3.59 47.73
CA PHE A 536 15.24 5.00 47.40
C PHE A 536 14.47 5.96 48.32
N LEU A 537 13.18 5.72 48.56
CA LEU A 537 12.40 6.52 49.52
C LEU A 537 12.95 6.43 50.95
N LYS A 538 13.42 5.24 51.37
CA LYS A 538 14.09 5.08 52.67
C LYS A 538 15.41 5.85 52.72
N ALA A 539 16.17 5.88 51.61
CA ALA A 539 17.40 6.67 51.50
C ALA A 539 17.11 8.15 51.74
N LEU A 540 16.09 8.69 51.07
CA LEU A 540 15.68 10.08 51.23
C LEU A 540 15.25 10.37 52.67
N ARG A 541 14.48 9.48 53.31
CA ARG A 541 14.01 9.68 54.69
C ARG A 541 15.11 9.59 55.75
N LYS A 542 16.28 9.03 55.44
CA LYS A 542 17.41 9.03 56.38
C LYS A 542 17.97 10.42 56.61
N ASP A 543 17.86 11.30 55.62
CA ASP A 543 18.24 12.70 55.75
C ASP A 543 16.97 13.53 55.94
N SER A 544 16.86 14.24 57.06
CA SER A 544 15.65 14.99 57.38
C SER A 544 15.35 16.09 56.35
N ILE A 545 16.36 16.55 55.60
CA ILE A 545 16.18 17.56 54.55
C ILE A 545 15.38 17.05 53.34
N TYR A 546 15.34 15.72 53.12
CA TYR A 546 14.64 15.10 51.97
C TYR A 546 13.38 14.33 52.36
N ALA A 547 13.03 14.30 53.64
CA ALA A 547 11.85 13.58 54.13
C ALA A 547 10.56 14.05 53.44
N ASP A 548 10.40 15.37 53.27
CA ASP A 548 9.25 15.97 52.59
C ASP A 548 9.18 15.60 51.10
N LEU A 549 10.33 15.53 50.43
CA LEU A 549 10.41 15.10 49.02
C LEU A 549 10.03 13.63 48.88
N ALA A 550 10.52 12.76 49.78
CA ALA A 550 10.16 11.34 49.79
C ALA A 550 8.65 11.13 49.93
N ASP A 551 8.04 11.86 50.87
CA ASP A 551 6.60 11.84 51.11
C ASP A 551 5.82 12.39 49.92
N GLN A 552 6.30 13.46 49.29
CA GLN A 552 5.72 14.00 48.06
C GLN A 552 5.72 12.96 46.93
N ILE A 553 6.85 12.30 46.69
CA ILE A 553 6.98 11.28 45.63
C ILE A 553 6.03 10.11 45.91
N GLU A 554 5.99 9.61 47.15
CA GLU A 554 5.13 8.48 47.53
C GLU A 554 3.64 8.80 47.40
N LYS A 555 3.24 10.02 47.78
CA LYS A 555 1.84 10.49 47.76
C LYS A 555 1.42 11.08 46.41
N THR A 556 2.32 11.14 45.42
CA THR A 556 1.99 11.69 44.10
C THR A 556 0.87 10.88 43.46
N GLU A 557 -0.22 11.59 43.14
CA GLU A 557 -1.38 11.01 42.49
C GLU A 557 -1.03 10.56 41.07
N VAL A 558 -1.40 9.32 40.75
CA VAL A 558 -1.24 8.71 39.43
C VAL A 558 -2.64 8.50 38.88
N THR A 559 -2.95 9.22 37.81
CA THR A 559 -4.25 9.14 37.14
C THR A 559 -4.24 8.08 36.04
N SER A 560 -5.41 7.64 35.57
CA SER A 560 -5.50 6.76 34.39
C SER A 560 -4.92 7.42 33.14
N THR A 561 -5.06 8.75 33.01
CA THR A 561 -4.47 9.54 31.92
C THR A 561 -2.95 9.50 31.94
N ASP A 562 -2.32 9.58 33.11
CA ASP A 562 -0.86 9.44 33.26
C ASP A 562 -0.37 8.08 32.73
N MET A 563 -1.08 7.02 33.13
CA MET A 563 -0.77 5.64 32.73
C MET A 563 -0.95 5.42 31.23
N ALA A 564 -2.05 5.92 30.66
CA ALA A 564 -2.33 5.81 29.24
C ALA A 564 -1.31 6.58 28.39
N THR A 565 -0.91 7.78 28.83
CA THR A 565 0.08 8.61 28.14
C THR A 565 1.45 7.94 28.12
N LEU A 566 1.90 7.44 29.27
CA LEU A 566 3.20 6.79 29.36
C LEU A 566 3.21 5.41 28.68
N HIS A 567 2.12 4.66 28.73
CA HIS A 567 2.01 3.40 28.01
C HIS A 567 2.07 3.60 26.49
N LYS A 568 1.50 4.69 25.96
CA LYS A 568 1.67 5.10 24.56
C LYS A 568 3.12 5.45 24.22
N CYS A 569 3.94 5.82 25.21
CA CYS A 569 5.35 6.10 24.97
C CYS A 569 6.18 4.82 24.75
N LEU A 570 5.73 3.69 25.29
CA LEU A 570 6.47 2.42 25.26
C LEU A 570 6.12 1.52 24.06
N LYS A 571 5.17 1.95 23.22
CA LYS A 571 4.77 1.30 21.96
C LYS A 571 5.24 2.12 20.78
#